data_AF-A0A0F9FWW8-F1
#
_entry.id   AF-A0A0F9FWW8-F1
#
_cell.length_a   1.000
_cell.length_b   1.000
_cell.length_c   1.000
_cell.angle_alpha   90.00
_cell.angle_beta   90.00
_cell.angle_gamma   90.00
#
_symmetry.space_group_name_H-M   'P 1'
#
loop_
_entity.id
_entity.type
_entity.pdbx_description
1 polymer ?
#
loop_
_entity_poly.entity_id
_entity_poly.type
_entity_poly.pdbx_seq_one_letter_code
_entity_poly.pdbx_strand_id
1 'polypeptide(L)'
;MTRINSVMKLFEIKPIPPEKFTPRPTMQGLSKLEKRPGEKAEKIGKGNYASAWSTATEPGTVRKVVSDRSNLSRDAYFQYIRKITKNERLSKNPYFPKIYDVQVVRDKNFDLPSHSYYVDMERLHALDTLSDEEVLTIGRKLIDGFDSWMNQTLNGQKMYSDPQQALVSYFIQLLVKKSSYSSKSGRLLDNIKDSNLKQALMFIKSVLRQEIGFFTDAHAANIMIRRGRHAPQLVFTDPLGG
;
A
#
# COMPACT_ATOMS: atom_id res chain seq x y z
N MET A 1 -18.59 -4.07 -42.26
CA MET A 1 -18.64 -4.21 -40.80
C MET A 1 -17.22 -4.09 -40.26
N THR A 2 -16.90 -2.91 -39.73
CA THR A 2 -15.52 -2.48 -39.46
C THR A 2 -15.15 -2.81 -38.00
N ARG A 3 -14.08 -3.60 -37.80
CA ARG A 3 -13.51 -3.89 -36.48
C ARG A 3 -12.75 -2.67 -35.96
N ILE A 4 -13.10 -2.20 -34.77
CA ILE A 4 -12.36 -1.16 -34.04
C ILE A 4 -11.17 -1.82 -33.34
N ASN A 5 -9.97 -1.67 -33.89
CA ASN A 5 -8.71 -1.94 -33.19
C ASN A 5 -8.31 -0.68 -32.41
N SER A 6 -8.54 -0.64 -31.09
CA SER A 6 -7.99 0.41 -30.23
C SER A 6 -6.59 0.03 -29.76
N VAL A 7 -5.57 0.39 -30.55
CA VAL A 7 -4.18 0.37 -30.10
C VAL A 7 -3.96 1.58 -29.19
N MET A 8 -3.86 1.37 -27.88
CA MET A 8 -3.38 2.38 -26.95
C MET A 8 -1.93 2.75 -27.34
N LYS A 9 -1.75 3.94 -27.90
CA LYS A 9 -0.42 4.54 -28.08
C LYS A 9 0.19 4.76 -26.70
N LEU A 10 1.26 4.04 -26.39
CA LEU A 10 2.18 4.39 -25.30
C LEU A 10 2.77 5.76 -25.64
N PHE A 11 2.40 6.78 -24.86
CA PHE A 11 3.05 8.08 -24.92
C PHE A 11 4.43 7.95 -24.25
N GLU A 12 5.49 8.15 -25.00
CA GLU A 12 6.82 8.44 -24.45
C GLU A 12 6.76 9.77 -23.71
N ILE A 13 6.75 9.73 -22.38
CA ILE A 13 6.88 10.91 -21.54
C ILE A 13 8.34 11.03 -21.14
N LYS A 14 8.94 12.20 -21.42
CA LYS A 14 10.31 12.54 -21.05
C LYS A 14 10.50 12.38 -19.53
N PRO A 15 11.66 11.87 -19.06
CA PRO A 15 11.93 11.73 -17.64
C PRO A 15 11.83 13.08 -16.94
N ILE A 16 11.09 13.12 -15.83
CA ILE A 16 11.04 14.26 -14.93
C ILE A 16 12.48 14.47 -14.40
N PRO A 17 13.05 15.67 -14.51
CA PRO A 17 14.39 15.94 -13.98
C PRO A 17 14.38 15.76 -12.46
N PRO A 18 15.45 15.21 -11.87
CA PRO A 18 15.48 14.95 -10.44
C PRO A 18 15.82 16.25 -9.71
N GLU A 19 14.83 17.09 -9.48
CA GLU A 19 15.06 18.33 -8.74
C GLU A 19 15.05 18.07 -7.24
N LYS A 20 16.27 18.17 -6.69
CA LYS A 20 16.67 18.23 -5.28
C LYS A 20 16.72 16.89 -4.53
N PHE A 21 17.67 16.06 -4.96
CA PHE A 21 18.32 15.11 -4.07
C PHE A 21 18.96 15.88 -2.89
N THR A 22 18.49 15.63 -1.68
CA THR A 22 19.33 15.78 -0.49
C THR A 22 20.59 14.92 -0.67
N PRO A 23 21.75 15.31 -0.09
CA PRO A 23 23.01 14.63 -0.33
C PRO A 23 22.88 13.12 -0.07
N ARG A 24 23.26 12.32 -1.07
CA ARG A 24 23.26 10.85 -0.99
C ARG A 24 23.97 10.39 0.30
N PRO A 25 23.32 9.67 1.22
CA PRO A 25 24.02 9.08 2.34
C PRO A 25 25.00 8.02 1.81
N THR A 26 26.25 8.08 2.26
CA THR A 26 27.29 7.12 1.86
C THR A 26 26.96 5.72 2.42
N MET A 27 27.52 4.65 1.82
CA MET A 27 27.37 3.26 2.30
C MET A 27 27.78 3.08 3.79
N GLN A 28 28.71 3.90 4.28
CA GLN A 28 29.06 3.96 5.71
C GLN A 28 28.00 4.67 6.57
N GLY A 29 27.24 5.62 6.02
CA GLY A 29 26.08 6.22 6.68
C GLY A 29 24.88 5.26 6.77
N LEU A 30 24.70 4.42 5.75
CA LEU A 30 23.61 3.43 5.67
C LEU A 30 23.83 2.23 6.61
N SER A 31 25.06 1.70 6.68
CA SER A 31 25.43 0.68 7.69
C SER A 31 25.48 1.23 9.12
N LYS A 32 25.71 2.54 9.29
CA LYS A 32 25.54 3.23 10.58
C LYS A 32 24.06 3.36 10.97
N LEU A 33 23.10 3.56 10.07
CA LEU A 33 21.69 3.64 10.45
C LEU A 33 21.12 2.33 11.03
N GLU A 34 21.61 1.16 10.58
CA GLU A 34 21.26 -0.12 11.20
C GLU A 34 22.07 -0.44 12.47
N LYS A 35 23.31 0.07 12.63
CA LYS A 35 24.22 -0.31 13.73
C LYS A 35 24.48 0.77 14.79
N ARG A 36 24.21 2.05 14.52
CA ARG A 36 24.36 3.23 15.39
C ARG A 36 23.44 4.36 14.93
N PRO A 37 22.22 4.52 15.48
CA PRO A 37 21.31 5.60 15.12
C PRO A 37 21.91 6.93 15.59
N GLY A 38 22.73 7.54 14.73
CA GLY A 38 23.14 8.92 14.86
C GLY A 38 21.92 9.77 14.57
N GLU A 39 21.41 10.41 15.62
CA GLU A 39 20.07 10.98 15.78
C GLU A 39 19.00 9.93 16.13
N LYS A 40 18.30 10.19 17.24
CA LYS A 40 17.31 9.35 17.94
C LYS A 40 16.28 8.74 16.97
N ALA A 41 16.64 7.65 16.30
CA ALA A 41 15.75 6.88 15.47
C ALA A 41 14.97 5.92 16.36
N GLU A 42 13.65 6.03 16.32
CA GLU A 42 12.72 5.16 17.02
C GLU A 42 12.27 4.05 16.07
N LYS A 43 12.40 2.79 16.51
CA LYS A 43 11.82 1.67 15.78
C LYS A 43 10.33 1.64 16.07
N ILE A 44 9.51 1.94 15.06
CA ILE A 44 8.06 2.03 15.21
C ILE A 44 7.34 0.73 14.81
N GLY A 45 8.02 -0.17 14.11
CA GLY A 45 7.42 -1.44 13.70
C GLY A 45 8.42 -2.45 13.15
N LYS A 46 8.05 -3.72 13.20
CA LYS A 46 8.76 -4.85 12.59
C LYS A 46 7.75 -5.76 11.92
N GLY A 47 7.91 -5.97 10.62
CA GLY A 47 7.23 -7.03 9.86
C GLY A 47 8.19 -8.19 9.57
N ASN A 48 7.66 -9.25 8.94
CA ASN A 48 8.45 -10.42 8.56
C ASN A 48 9.58 -10.10 7.58
N TYR A 49 9.38 -9.08 6.75
CA TYR A 49 10.26 -8.74 5.64
C TYR A 49 10.77 -7.30 5.67
N ALA A 50 10.38 -6.52 6.68
CA ALA A 50 10.75 -5.11 6.75
C ALA A 50 10.78 -4.61 8.19
N SER A 51 11.55 -3.56 8.45
CA SER A 51 11.45 -2.77 9.68
C SER A 51 11.06 -1.33 9.34
N ALA A 52 10.24 -0.72 10.19
CA ALA A 52 9.82 0.67 10.05
C ALA A 52 10.47 1.51 11.16
N TRP A 53 11.03 2.65 10.76
CA TRP A 53 11.76 3.56 11.63
C TRP A 53 11.24 4.98 11.43
N SER A 54 11.24 5.78 12.50
CA SER A 54 10.97 7.22 12.45
C SER A 54 12.11 7.96 13.14
N THR A 55 12.39 9.19 12.74
CA THR A 55 13.39 10.03 13.41
C THR A 55 12.69 11.13 14.19
N ALA A 56 13.28 11.52 15.32
CA ALA A 56 12.76 12.65 16.11
C ALA A 56 12.76 13.98 15.33
N THR A 57 13.60 14.09 14.29
CA THR A 57 13.75 15.26 13.43
C THR A 57 12.69 15.33 12.33
N GLU A 58 12.12 14.19 11.91
CA GLU A 58 11.05 14.10 10.92
C GLU A 58 9.89 13.23 11.42
N PRO A 59 9.12 13.69 12.42
CA PRO A 59 8.08 12.88 13.05
C PRO A 59 6.94 12.49 12.09
N GLY A 60 6.79 13.22 10.98
CA GLY A 60 5.82 12.93 9.92
C GLY A 60 6.30 11.92 8.87
N THR A 61 7.54 11.41 8.99
CA THR A 61 8.17 10.50 8.03
C THR A 61 8.46 9.15 8.69
N VAL A 62 8.31 8.10 7.90
CA VAL A 62 8.68 6.72 8.20
C VAL A 62 9.57 6.20 7.11
N ARG A 63 10.69 5.59 7.52
CA ARG A 63 11.55 4.81 6.63
C ARG A 63 11.26 3.33 6.81
N LYS A 64 10.74 2.69 5.75
CA LYS A 64 10.64 1.24 5.66
C LYS A 64 11.90 0.69 5.03
N VAL A 65 12.55 -0.25 5.71
CA VAL A 65 13.81 -0.88 5.31
C VAL A 65 13.52 -2.32 4.93
N VAL A 66 13.87 -2.69 3.70
CA VAL A 66 13.77 -4.07 3.18
C VAL A 66 15.16 -4.51 2.74
N SER A 67 15.65 -5.59 3.34
CA SER A 67 17.00 -6.09 3.11
C SER A 67 17.01 -7.43 2.38
N ASP A 68 18.13 -7.78 1.78
CA ASP A 68 18.45 -9.12 1.27
C ASP A 68 17.48 -9.67 0.21
N ARG A 69 17.08 -8.82 -0.74
CA ARG A 69 16.26 -9.23 -1.88
C ARG A 69 17.13 -9.67 -3.06
N SER A 70 17.05 -10.95 -3.39
CA SER A 70 17.72 -11.53 -4.54
C SER A 70 17.16 -11.02 -5.88
N ASN A 71 15.86 -10.69 -5.93
CA ASN A 71 15.23 -10.21 -7.15
C ASN A 71 14.10 -9.21 -6.88
N LEU A 72 14.39 -7.92 -7.06
CA LEU A 72 13.41 -6.85 -6.93
C LEU A 72 12.23 -6.95 -7.91
N SER A 73 12.38 -7.63 -9.06
CA SER A 73 11.27 -7.84 -10.00
C SER A 73 10.17 -8.74 -9.43
N ARG A 74 10.51 -9.59 -8.45
CA ARG A 74 9.59 -10.50 -7.76
C ARG A 74 9.16 -10.01 -6.39
N ASP A 75 9.76 -8.93 -5.88
CA ASP A 75 9.34 -8.35 -4.61
C ASP A 75 8.05 -7.54 -4.80
N ALA A 76 6.95 -8.03 -4.23
CA ALA A 76 5.61 -7.47 -4.43
C ALA A 76 5.49 -6.02 -3.92
N TYR A 77 6.06 -5.74 -2.74
CA TYR A 77 6.05 -4.40 -2.16
C TYR A 77 6.88 -3.43 -3.02
N PHE A 78 8.06 -3.83 -3.47
CA PHE A 78 8.88 -3.01 -4.37
C PHE A 78 8.16 -2.70 -5.68
N GLN A 79 7.52 -3.71 -6.30
CA GLN A 79 6.75 -3.47 -7.52
C GLN A 79 5.54 -2.56 -7.29
N TYR A 80 4.86 -2.70 -6.14
CA TYR A 80 3.79 -1.81 -5.73
C TYR A 80 4.28 -0.35 -5.65
N ILE A 81 5.33 -0.09 -4.87
CA ILE A 81 5.92 1.24 -4.71
C ILE A 81 6.42 1.82 -6.03
N ARG A 82 7.11 1.00 -6.84
CA ARG A 82 7.61 1.40 -8.16
C ARG A 82 6.48 1.80 -9.12
N LYS A 83 5.35 1.08 -9.11
CA LYS A 83 4.22 1.37 -10.00
C LYS A 83 3.45 2.62 -9.55
N ILE A 84 3.27 2.86 -8.24
CA ILE A 84 2.61 4.08 -7.76
C ILE A 84 3.47 5.34 -7.97
N THR A 85 4.78 5.26 -7.75
CA THR A 85 5.70 6.42 -7.86
C THR A 85 5.95 6.83 -9.31
N LYS A 86 5.95 5.88 -10.25
CA LYS A 86 6.13 6.16 -11.69
C LYS A 86 4.87 6.66 -12.40
N ASN A 87 3.72 6.65 -11.73
CA ASN A 87 2.46 7.08 -12.31
C ASN A 87 1.93 8.29 -11.55
N GLU A 88 1.97 9.46 -12.18
CA GLU A 88 1.58 10.72 -11.54
C GLU A 88 0.17 10.67 -10.93
N ARG A 89 -0.79 10.07 -11.64
CA ARG A 89 -2.17 9.93 -11.16
C ARG A 89 -2.26 9.02 -9.94
N LEU A 90 -1.53 7.91 -9.92
CA LEU A 90 -1.51 7.01 -8.75
C LEU A 90 -0.76 7.66 -7.57
N SER A 91 0.35 8.35 -7.82
CA SER A 91 1.12 9.04 -6.77
C SER A 91 0.31 10.12 -6.03
N LYS A 92 -0.71 10.69 -6.70
CA LYS A 92 -1.63 11.69 -6.14
C LYS A 92 -2.91 11.08 -5.57
N ASN A 93 -3.11 9.76 -5.68
CA ASN A 93 -4.32 9.12 -5.18
C ASN A 93 -4.29 9.08 -3.64
N PRO A 94 -5.32 9.62 -2.94
CA PRO A 94 -5.33 9.73 -1.48
C PRO A 94 -5.35 8.38 -0.74
N TYR A 95 -5.69 7.29 -1.43
CA TYR A 95 -5.71 5.94 -0.85
C TYR A 95 -4.37 5.21 -0.94
N PHE A 96 -3.33 5.87 -1.45
CA PHE A 96 -1.95 5.40 -1.41
C PHE A 96 -1.09 6.28 -0.51
N PRO A 97 0.01 5.72 0.03
CA PRO A 97 0.97 6.48 0.80
C PRO A 97 1.67 7.51 -0.08
N LYS A 98 1.94 8.67 0.49
CA LYS A 98 2.89 9.63 -0.07
C LYS A 98 4.28 9.05 0.11
N ILE A 99 4.93 8.79 -1.01
CA ILE A 99 6.32 8.33 -1.07
C ILE A 99 7.18 9.56 -1.36
N TYR A 100 8.13 9.83 -0.47
CA TYR A 100 9.07 10.94 -0.58
C TYR A 100 10.34 10.53 -1.31
N ASP A 101 10.87 9.35 -0.99
CA ASP A 101 12.09 8.84 -1.62
C ASP A 101 12.12 7.31 -1.65
N VAL A 102 12.80 6.75 -2.64
CA VAL A 102 13.05 5.31 -2.78
C VAL A 102 14.52 5.11 -3.14
N GLN A 103 15.28 4.53 -2.22
CA GLN A 103 16.71 4.27 -2.40
C GLN A 103 16.93 2.78 -2.58
N VAL A 104 17.65 2.39 -3.63
CA VAL A 104 18.02 0.99 -3.89
C VAL A 104 19.53 0.87 -3.80
N VAL A 105 19.97 -0.04 -2.94
CA VAL A 105 21.38 -0.34 -2.70
C VAL A 105 21.65 -1.77 -3.11
N ARG A 106 22.61 -1.96 -4.00
CA ARG A 106 23.10 -3.29 -4.36
C ARG A 106 24.20 -3.69 -3.38
N ASP A 107 24.00 -4.78 -2.66
CA ASP A 107 25.06 -5.34 -1.84
C ASP A 107 26.02 -6.14 -2.72
N LYS A 108 27.31 -5.90 -2.53
CA LYS A 108 28.40 -6.57 -3.27
C LYS A 108 29.08 -7.66 -2.44
N ASN A 109 28.70 -7.81 -1.18
CA ASN A 109 29.39 -8.69 -0.23
C ASN A 109 28.88 -10.14 -0.22
N PHE A 110 27.83 -10.45 -0.99
CA PHE A 110 27.27 -11.80 -1.11
C PHE A 110 27.65 -12.44 -2.44
N ASP A 111 27.82 -13.77 -2.43
CA ASP A 111 28.14 -14.59 -3.62
C ASP A 111 27.12 -14.42 -4.76
N LEU A 112 25.89 -13.99 -4.42
CA LEU A 112 24.87 -13.55 -5.36
C LEU A 112 24.52 -12.08 -5.10
N PRO A 113 24.31 -11.25 -6.14
CA PRO A 113 23.94 -9.85 -5.95
C PRO A 113 22.58 -9.73 -5.26
N SER A 114 22.58 -9.31 -4.01
CA SER A 114 21.37 -8.94 -3.27
C SER A 114 21.14 -7.44 -3.35
N HIS A 115 19.89 -7.04 -3.16
CA HIS A 115 19.47 -5.65 -3.11
C HIS A 115 18.78 -5.39 -1.79
N SER A 116 19.11 -4.26 -1.17
CA SER A 116 18.34 -3.66 -0.09
C SER A 116 17.72 -2.39 -0.61
N TYR A 117 16.53 -2.05 -0.15
CA TYR A 117 15.90 -0.79 -0.49
C TYR A 117 15.20 -0.14 0.69
N TYR A 118 15.12 1.18 0.61
CA TYR A 118 14.60 2.06 1.63
C TYR A 118 13.49 2.88 1.01
N VAL A 119 12.34 2.95 1.68
CA VAL A 119 11.20 3.76 1.24
C VAL A 119 10.92 4.78 2.34
N ASP A 120 11.15 6.05 2.03
CA ASP A 120 10.73 7.16 2.86
C ASP A 120 9.33 7.55 2.48
N MET A 121 8.42 7.50 3.44
CA MET A 121 7.01 7.74 3.21
C MET A 121 6.38 8.44 4.40
N GLU A 122 5.19 8.97 4.20
CA GLU A 122 4.45 9.60 5.30
C GLU A 122 4.20 8.62 6.46
N ARG A 123 4.19 9.16 7.67
CA ARG A 123 3.77 8.43 8.87
C ARG A 123 2.26 8.25 8.87
N LEU A 124 1.82 7.00 9.01
CA LEU A 124 0.43 6.62 9.11
C LEU A 124 0.18 5.93 10.44
N HIS A 125 -1.08 5.91 10.86
CA HIS A 125 -1.52 5.27 12.09
C HIS A 125 -2.12 3.90 11.77
N ALA A 126 -1.90 2.93 12.66
CA ALA A 126 -2.52 1.63 12.53
C ALA A 126 -4.06 1.75 12.65
N LEU A 127 -4.77 0.83 11.99
CA LEU A 127 -6.24 0.87 11.93
C LEU A 127 -6.89 0.67 13.31
N ASP A 128 -6.25 -0.12 14.17
CA ASP A 128 -6.63 -0.40 15.56
C ASP A 128 -6.54 0.82 16.50
N THR A 129 -5.96 1.92 16.03
CA THR A 129 -5.99 3.20 16.75
C THR A 129 -7.31 3.95 16.59
N LEU A 130 -8.21 3.48 15.73
CA LEU A 130 -9.55 4.06 15.55
C LEU A 130 -10.55 3.46 16.53
N SER A 131 -11.52 4.26 16.96
CA SER A 131 -12.71 3.73 17.64
C SER A 131 -13.65 3.02 16.65
N ASP A 132 -14.51 2.14 17.17
CA ASP A 132 -15.57 1.49 16.38
C ASP A 132 -16.45 2.51 15.63
N GLU A 133 -16.75 3.65 16.26
CA GLU A 133 -17.53 4.74 15.65
C GLU A 133 -16.78 5.40 14.49
N GLU A 134 -15.47 5.63 14.63
CA GLU A 134 -14.63 6.15 13.54
C GLU A 134 -14.63 5.16 12.37
N VAL A 135 -14.46 3.86 12.64
CA VAL A 135 -14.46 2.81 11.60
C VAL A 135 -15.81 2.69 10.91
N LEU A 136 -16.93 2.71 11.65
CA LEU A 136 -18.28 2.71 11.11
C LEU A 136 -18.51 3.92 10.20
N THR A 137 -18.05 5.09 10.62
CA THR A 137 -18.15 6.34 9.83
C THR A 137 -17.37 6.21 8.52
N ILE A 138 -16.15 5.69 8.56
CA ILE A 138 -15.34 5.42 7.36
C ILE A 138 -16.07 4.43 6.45
N GLY A 139 -16.53 3.29 6.99
CA GLY A 139 -17.21 2.26 6.22
C GLY A 139 -18.47 2.78 5.52
N ARG A 140 -19.36 3.47 6.25
CA ARG A 140 -20.60 4.07 5.70
C ARG A 140 -20.33 5.14 4.65
N LYS A 141 -19.24 5.90 4.81
CA LYS A 141 -18.82 6.92 3.83
C LYS A 141 -18.31 6.28 2.54
N LEU A 142 -17.54 5.20 2.64
CA LEU A 142 -16.84 4.60 1.51
C LEU A 142 -17.68 3.54 0.77
N ILE A 143 -18.56 2.84 1.48
CA ILE A 143 -19.22 1.62 1.00
C ILE A 143 -20.74 1.74 1.17
N ASP A 144 -21.48 1.59 0.07
CA ASP A 144 -22.93 1.44 0.10
C ASP A 144 -23.33 0.08 0.68
N GLY A 145 -24.25 0.11 1.65
CA GLY A 145 -24.70 -1.09 2.37
C GLY A 145 -23.70 -1.62 3.41
N PHE A 146 -22.76 -0.80 3.89
CA PHE A 146 -21.77 -1.24 4.88
C PHE A 146 -22.39 -1.81 6.16
N ASP A 147 -23.48 -1.22 6.67
CA ASP A 147 -24.16 -1.75 7.86
C ASP A 147 -24.75 -3.15 7.62
N SER A 148 -25.28 -3.40 6.41
CA SER A 148 -25.76 -4.74 6.04
C SER A 148 -24.61 -5.73 5.92
N TRP A 149 -23.46 -5.29 5.38
CA TRP A 149 -22.23 -6.09 5.33
C TRP A 149 -21.75 -6.49 6.73
N MET A 150 -21.65 -5.52 7.64
CA MET A 150 -21.20 -5.75 9.02
C MET A 150 -22.11 -6.71 9.78
N ASN A 151 -23.42 -6.65 9.52
CA ASN A 151 -24.42 -7.50 10.19
C ASN A 151 -24.66 -8.84 9.48
N GLN A 152 -23.81 -9.24 8.53
CA GLN A 152 -23.93 -10.57 7.91
C GLN A 152 -23.78 -11.68 8.94
N THR A 153 -24.59 -12.71 8.77
CA THR A 153 -24.57 -13.92 9.60
C THR A 153 -24.31 -15.16 8.77
N LEU A 154 -23.50 -16.08 9.29
CA LEU A 154 -23.30 -17.42 8.74
C LEU A 154 -23.73 -18.42 9.81
N ASN A 155 -24.65 -19.32 9.47
CA ASN A 155 -25.22 -20.29 10.42
C ASN A 155 -25.78 -19.65 11.71
N GLY A 156 -26.42 -18.48 11.58
CA GLY A 156 -27.00 -17.73 12.70
C GLY A 156 -25.98 -16.96 13.56
N GLN A 157 -24.68 -17.07 13.29
CA GLN A 157 -23.63 -16.34 14.00
C GLN A 157 -23.16 -15.14 13.17
N LYS A 158 -22.92 -13.99 13.83
CA LYS A 158 -22.34 -12.82 13.16
C LYS A 158 -20.98 -13.20 12.58
N MET A 159 -20.78 -12.88 11.29
CA MET A 159 -19.52 -13.15 10.59
C MET A 159 -18.38 -12.26 11.08
N TYR A 160 -18.70 -11.06 11.54
CA TYR A 160 -17.74 -10.07 11.99
C TYR A 160 -18.00 -9.73 13.45
N SER A 161 -16.94 -9.79 14.25
CA SER A 161 -16.96 -9.48 15.67
C SER A 161 -16.95 -7.97 15.94
N ASP A 162 -16.36 -7.19 15.03
CA ASP A 162 -16.22 -5.74 15.14
C ASP A 162 -16.23 -5.04 13.75
N PRO A 163 -16.43 -3.70 13.71
CA PRO A 163 -16.45 -2.93 12.46
C PRO A 163 -15.13 -2.95 11.67
N GLN A 164 -13.99 -3.06 12.34
CA GLN A 164 -12.67 -3.07 11.70
C GLN A 164 -12.47 -4.37 10.91
N GLN A 165 -12.79 -5.50 11.51
CA GLN A 165 -12.79 -6.81 10.86
C GLN A 165 -13.73 -6.81 9.65
N ALA A 166 -14.94 -6.24 9.78
CA ALA A 166 -15.88 -6.12 8.66
C ALA A 166 -15.31 -5.28 7.51
N LEU A 167 -14.69 -4.13 7.81
CA LEU A 167 -14.08 -3.23 6.84
C LEU A 167 -12.90 -3.87 6.09
N VAL A 168 -11.96 -4.46 6.82
CA VAL A 168 -10.80 -5.16 6.23
C VAL A 168 -11.27 -6.34 5.38
N SER A 169 -12.22 -7.14 5.89
CA SER A 169 -12.78 -8.27 5.16
C SER A 169 -13.47 -7.87 3.87
N TYR A 170 -14.12 -6.69 3.84
CA TYR A 170 -14.72 -6.15 2.63
C TYR A 170 -13.67 -5.96 1.53
N PHE A 171 -12.56 -5.30 1.85
CA PHE A 171 -11.49 -5.05 0.90
C PHE A 171 -10.78 -6.33 0.47
N ILE A 172 -10.52 -7.26 1.39
CA ILE A 172 -9.98 -8.58 1.06
C ILE A 172 -10.89 -9.28 0.05
N GLN A 173 -12.21 -9.36 0.29
CA GLN A 173 -13.13 -10.03 -0.63
C GLN A 173 -13.16 -9.37 -2.02
N LEU A 174 -13.01 -8.05 -2.09
CA LEU A 174 -12.96 -7.29 -3.33
C LEU A 174 -11.67 -7.60 -4.13
N LEU A 175 -10.54 -7.75 -3.44
CA LEU A 175 -9.21 -8.00 -4.02
C LEU A 175 -8.99 -9.48 -4.40
N VAL A 176 -9.41 -10.43 -3.55
CA VAL A 176 -9.21 -11.89 -3.76
C VAL A 176 -10.08 -12.44 -4.90
N LYS A 177 -11.35 -12.03 -4.97
CA LYS A 177 -12.29 -12.66 -5.91
C LYS A 177 -11.97 -12.25 -7.34
N LYS A 178 -11.54 -13.22 -8.16
CA LYS A 178 -11.44 -13.09 -9.62
C LYS A 178 -12.82 -12.65 -10.12
N SER A 179 -12.94 -11.42 -10.61
CA SER A 179 -14.19 -10.91 -11.16
C SER A 179 -14.56 -11.72 -12.40
N SER A 180 -15.31 -12.81 -12.21
CA SER A 180 -16.28 -13.14 -13.23
C SER A 180 -17.33 -12.04 -13.14
N TYR A 181 -17.48 -11.25 -14.22
CA TYR A 181 -18.43 -10.14 -14.31
C TYR A 181 -19.88 -10.56 -13.96
N SER A 182 -20.20 -11.87 -13.93
CA SER A 182 -21.51 -12.39 -13.52
C SER A 182 -21.63 -12.78 -12.04
N SER A 183 -20.55 -12.72 -11.26
CA SER A 183 -20.58 -13.07 -9.83
C SER A 183 -20.84 -11.84 -8.96
N LYS A 184 -21.49 -12.03 -7.80
CA LYS A 184 -21.78 -11.00 -6.77
C LYS A 184 -20.58 -10.09 -6.39
N SER A 185 -19.35 -10.43 -6.79
CA SER A 185 -18.12 -9.66 -6.55
C SER A 185 -17.93 -8.43 -7.45
N GLY A 186 -18.42 -8.44 -8.70
CA GLY A 186 -18.43 -7.22 -9.54
C GLY A 186 -19.24 -6.11 -8.88
N ARG A 187 -20.33 -6.49 -8.22
CA ARG A 187 -21.21 -5.60 -7.44
C ARG A 187 -20.54 -4.98 -6.21
N LEU A 188 -19.51 -5.60 -5.63
CA LEU A 188 -18.82 -5.01 -4.48
C LEU A 188 -18.04 -3.76 -4.88
N LEU A 189 -17.42 -3.75 -6.07
CA LEU A 189 -16.78 -2.55 -6.57
C LEU A 189 -17.80 -1.45 -6.89
N ASP A 190 -19.00 -1.83 -7.32
CA ASP A 190 -20.08 -0.88 -7.59
C ASP A 190 -20.54 -0.16 -6.32
N ASN A 191 -20.53 -0.84 -5.18
CA ASN A 191 -20.86 -0.27 -3.87
C ASN A 191 -19.79 0.70 -3.33
N ILE A 192 -18.60 0.81 -3.96
CA ILE A 192 -17.61 1.80 -3.57
C ILE A 192 -18.05 3.18 -4.08
N LYS A 193 -18.30 4.11 -3.16
CA LYS A 193 -18.80 5.46 -3.47
C LYS A 193 -17.70 6.38 -3.98
N ASP A 194 -16.50 6.27 -3.41
CA ASP A 194 -15.37 7.14 -3.73
C ASP A 194 -14.63 6.67 -5.00
N SER A 195 -14.55 7.55 -6.00
CA SER A 195 -13.93 7.25 -7.29
C SER A 195 -12.41 7.06 -7.22
N ASN A 196 -11.72 7.70 -6.28
CA ASN A 196 -10.29 7.50 -6.05
C ASN A 196 -10.02 6.16 -5.35
N LEU A 197 -10.88 5.76 -4.41
CA LEU A 197 -10.81 4.43 -3.78
C LEU A 197 -11.04 3.34 -4.83
N LYS A 198 -12.05 3.52 -5.68
CA LYS A 198 -12.35 2.59 -6.78
C LYS A 198 -11.15 2.42 -7.70
N GLN A 199 -10.49 3.52 -8.08
CA GLN A 199 -9.25 3.48 -8.87
C GLN A 199 -8.11 2.76 -8.15
N ALA A 200 -7.90 3.02 -6.86
CA ALA A 200 -6.86 2.38 -6.07
C ALA A 200 -7.05 0.86 -6.01
N LEU A 201 -8.27 0.41 -5.73
CA LEU A 201 -8.62 -1.01 -5.67
C LEU A 201 -8.50 -1.68 -7.04
N MET A 202 -8.92 -1.02 -8.12
CA MET A 202 -8.76 -1.53 -9.49
C MET A 202 -7.29 -1.68 -9.87
N PHE A 203 -6.44 -0.72 -9.47
CA PHE A 203 -5.00 -0.81 -9.67
C PHE A 203 -4.41 -2.01 -8.93
N ILE A 204 -4.66 -2.16 -7.62
CA ILE A 204 -4.15 -3.28 -6.82
C ILE A 204 -4.58 -4.61 -7.46
N LYS A 205 -5.86 -4.73 -7.83
CA LYS A 205 -6.41 -5.91 -8.49
C LYS A 205 -5.77 -6.18 -9.86
N SER A 206 -5.40 -5.15 -10.60
CA SER A 206 -4.68 -5.28 -11.86
C SER A 206 -3.27 -5.84 -11.65
N VAL A 207 -2.55 -5.37 -10.63
CA VAL A 207 -1.20 -5.87 -10.31
C VAL A 207 -1.27 -7.34 -9.89
N LEU A 208 -2.20 -7.70 -9.00
CA LEU A 208 -2.43 -9.09 -8.57
C LEU A 208 -2.76 -10.06 -9.72
N ARG A 209 -3.26 -9.56 -10.86
CA ARG A 209 -3.58 -10.38 -12.03
C ARG A 209 -2.42 -10.55 -12.99
N GLN A 210 -1.59 -9.52 -13.10
CA GLN A 210 -0.51 -9.46 -14.09
C GLN A 210 0.75 -10.17 -13.61
N GLU A 211 1.01 -10.14 -12.30
CA GLU A 211 2.25 -10.64 -11.72
C GLU A 211 2.02 -12.03 -11.10
N ILE A 212 2.64 -13.05 -11.70
CA ILE A 212 2.56 -14.43 -11.22
C ILE A 212 3.27 -14.54 -9.87
N GLY A 213 2.60 -15.14 -8.89
CA GLY A 213 3.14 -15.34 -7.54
C GLY A 213 2.74 -14.27 -6.53
N PHE A 214 2.14 -13.16 -6.98
CA PHE A 214 1.62 -12.14 -6.06
C PHE A 214 0.28 -12.57 -5.49
N PHE A 215 0.05 -12.26 -4.22
CA PHE A 215 -1.19 -12.47 -3.50
C PHE A 215 -1.59 -11.21 -2.72
N THR A 216 -2.83 -11.14 -2.26
CA THR A 216 -3.28 -10.00 -1.44
C THR A 216 -2.70 -10.09 -0.04
N ASP A 217 -2.09 -9.01 0.42
CA ASP A 217 -1.65 -8.84 1.82
C ASP A 217 -2.43 -7.71 2.51
N ALA A 218 -3.66 -7.45 2.04
CA ALA A 218 -4.53 -6.42 2.57
C ALA A 218 -5.14 -6.79 3.94
N HIS A 219 -4.34 -6.79 5.01
CA HIS A 219 -4.77 -6.98 6.39
C HIS A 219 -4.71 -5.67 7.21
N ALA A 220 -5.20 -5.68 8.46
CA ALA A 220 -5.28 -4.49 9.31
C ALA A 220 -3.95 -3.73 9.51
N ALA A 221 -2.80 -4.41 9.49
CA ALA A 221 -1.50 -3.74 9.58
C ALA A 221 -1.00 -3.11 8.26
N ASN A 222 -1.60 -3.46 7.11
CA ASN A 222 -1.23 -2.94 5.79
C ASN A 222 -2.29 -1.96 5.24
N ILE A 223 -3.44 -1.86 5.90
CA ILE A 223 -4.46 -0.84 5.70
C ILE A 223 -4.33 0.13 6.87
N MET A 224 -3.75 1.30 6.62
CA MET A 224 -3.44 2.28 7.65
C MET A 224 -4.29 3.55 7.48
N ILE A 225 -4.17 4.47 8.43
CA ILE A 225 -4.95 5.69 8.50
C ILE A 225 -4.04 6.91 8.46
N ARG A 226 -4.35 7.82 7.54
CA ARG A 226 -3.85 9.19 7.57
C ARG A 226 -4.78 10.02 8.45
N ARG A 227 -4.30 10.44 9.61
CA ARG A 227 -5.01 11.41 10.48
C ARG A 227 -4.65 12.82 10.01
N GLY A 228 -5.64 13.70 9.96
CA GLY A 228 -5.46 15.10 9.53
C GLY A 228 -6.55 15.99 10.12
N ARG A 229 -6.66 17.22 9.62
CA ARG A 229 -7.71 18.17 10.05
C ARG A 229 -9.13 17.76 9.63
N HIS A 230 -9.23 16.78 8.72
CA HIS A 230 -10.49 16.23 8.24
C HIS A 230 -10.71 14.81 8.77
N ALA A 231 -11.82 14.19 8.39
CA ALA A 231 -12.11 12.80 8.73
C ALA A 231 -10.92 11.87 8.40
N PRO A 232 -10.64 10.86 9.23
CA PRO A 232 -9.57 9.91 9.00
C PRO A 232 -9.66 9.30 7.58
N GLN A 233 -8.51 9.21 6.90
CA GLN A 233 -8.43 8.74 5.53
C GLN A 233 -7.74 7.38 5.49
N LEU A 234 -8.40 6.39 4.89
CA LEU A 234 -7.85 5.05 4.68
C LEU A 234 -6.75 5.08 3.60
N VAL A 235 -5.67 4.35 3.85
CA VAL A 235 -4.50 4.23 2.98
C VAL A 235 -4.04 2.77 2.89
N PHE A 236 -3.90 2.24 1.68
CA PHE A 236 -3.27 0.92 1.44
C PHE A 236 -1.76 1.10 1.36
N THR A 237 -1.02 0.58 2.34
CA THR A 237 0.43 0.80 2.44
C THR A 237 1.25 -0.34 1.86
N ASP A 238 0.79 -1.57 2.04
CA ASP A 238 1.44 -2.78 1.52
C ASP A 238 0.38 -3.85 1.15
N PRO A 239 -0.46 -3.61 0.12
CA PRO A 239 -1.60 -4.49 -0.14
C PRO A 239 -1.21 -5.79 -0.87
N LEU A 240 0.07 -6.02 -1.18
CA LEU A 240 0.55 -7.12 -2.01
C LEU A 240 1.64 -7.92 -1.28
N GLY A 241 1.51 -9.25 -1.27
CA GLY A 241 2.55 -10.17 -0.85
C GLY A 241 3.10 -10.96 -2.04
N GLY A 242 4.36 -11.39 -1.96
CA GLY A 242 5.04 -12.14 -3.02
C GLY A 242 6.55 -12.20 -2.83
#